data_AF-A0A7C5Y8S9-F1
#
_entry.id   AF-A0A7C5Y8S9-F1
#
_cell.length_a   1.000
_cell.length_b   1.000
_cell.length_c   1.000
_cell.angle_alpha   90.00
_cell.angle_beta   90.00
_cell.angle_gamma   90.00
#
_symmetry.space_group_name_H-M   'P 1'
#
loop_
_entity.id
_entity.type
_entity.pdbx_description
1 polymer ?
#
loop_
_entity_poly.entity_id
_entity_poly.type
_entity_poly.pdbx_seq_one_letter_code
_entity_poly.pdbx_strand_id
1 'polypeptide(L)'
;IIIVTGRTQKQKNETLKQLNFWEVPYDEIYFRRAGDLRKDSIYKREVVKRLLKRGYNIVELWEDSNEVIKELRSLIPNAKIVKVED
;
A
#
# COMPACT_ATOMS: atom_id res chain seq x y z
N ILE A 1 -9.54 6.23 1.38
CA ILE A 1 -8.08 6.11 1.20
C ILE A 1 -7.59 4.85 1.92
N ILE A 2 -6.88 3.96 1.22
CA ILE A 2 -6.28 2.76 1.83
C ILE A 2 -4.76 2.90 1.78
N ILE A 3 -4.09 2.79 2.92
CA ILE A 3 -2.63 2.84 3.02
C ILE A 3 -2.09 1.40 3.05
N VAL A 4 -1.10 1.11 2.21
CA VAL A 4 -0.38 -0.16 2.24
C VAL A 4 1.10 0.12 2.43
N THR A 5 1.66 -0.31 3.57
CA THR A 5 3.05 0.00 3.92
C THR A 5 3.90 -1.26 4.06
N GLY A 6 5.13 -1.20 3.56
CA GLY A 6 6.15 -2.22 3.79
C GLY A 6 6.63 -2.27 5.25
N ARG A 7 6.30 -1.25 6.06
CA ARG A 7 6.60 -1.22 7.50
C ARG A 7 5.94 -2.39 8.21
N THR A 8 6.65 -2.96 9.18
CA THR A 8 6.14 -4.10 9.95
C THR A 8 5.29 -3.65 11.14
N GLN A 9 4.58 -4.59 11.76
CA GLN A 9 3.78 -4.33 12.96
C GLN A 9 4.58 -3.73 14.13
N LYS A 10 5.92 -3.91 14.18
CA LYS A 10 6.80 -3.27 15.17
C LYS A 10 6.80 -1.74 15.06
N GLN A 11 6.61 -1.21 13.85
CA GLN A 11 6.60 0.22 13.55
C GLN A 11 5.19 0.81 13.51
N LYS A 12 4.17 0.00 13.83
CA LYS A 12 2.75 0.40 13.73
C LYS A 12 2.44 1.63 14.56
N ASN A 13 2.80 1.61 15.85
CA ASN A 13 2.44 2.69 16.77
C ASN A 13 3.04 4.03 16.35
N GLU A 14 4.32 4.05 15.97
CA GLU A 14 4.98 5.29 15.51
C GLU A 14 4.43 5.77 14.17
N THR A 15 4.10 4.86 13.25
CA THR A 15 3.44 5.23 11.99
C THR A 15 2.07 5.85 12.24
N LEU A 16 1.26 5.26 13.12
CA LEU A 16 -0.06 5.79 13.47
C LEU A 16 0.03 7.15 14.17
N LYS A 17 1.01 7.35 15.06
CA LYS A 17 1.28 8.66 15.68
C LYS A 17 1.62 9.72 14.64
N GLN A 18 2.47 9.41 13.65
CA GLN A 18 2.83 10.32 12.57
C GLN A 18 1.62 10.69 11.71
N LEU A 19 0.82 9.69 11.30
CA LEU A 19 -0.39 9.92 10.51
C LEU A 19 -1.40 10.79 11.28
N ASN A 20 -1.55 10.54 12.59
CA ASN A 20 -2.43 11.33 13.45
C ASN A 20 -1.92 12.76 13.64
N PHE A 21 -0.62 12.94 13.88
CA PHE A 21 -0.01 14.26 14.07
C PHE A 21 -0.21 15.17 12.86
N TRP A 22 -0.13 14.61 11.65
CA TRP A 22 -0.35 15.33 10.40
C TRP A 22 -1.79 15.24 9.88
N GLU A 23 -2.72 14.70 10.68
CA GLU A 23 -4.14 14.57 10.35
C GLU A 23 -4.41 13.90 8.98
N VAL A 24 -3.58 12.92 8.61
CA VAL A 24 -3.68 12.25 7.31
C VAL A 24 -4.93 11.36 7.30
N PRO A 25 -5.90 11.58 6.36
CA PRO A 25 -7.11 10.80 6.31
C PRO A 25 -6.89 9.42 5.67
N TYR A 26 -7.40 8.36 6.29
CA TYR A 26 -7.45 7.01 5.73
C TYR A 26 -8.55 6.16 6.39
N ASP A 27 -9.07 5.19 5.64
CA ASP A 27 -10.10 4.25 6.10
C ASP A 27 -9.50 2.94 6.60
N GLU A 28 -8.49 2.43 5.88
CA GLU A 28 -7.79 1.18 6.21
C GLU A 28 -6.28 1.35 6.03
N ILE A 29 -5.49 0.69 6.90
CA ILE A 29 -4.03 0.62 6.77
C ILE A 29 -3.53 -0.82 6.95
N TYR A 30 -2.68 -1.26 6.02
CA TYR A 30 -2.10 -2.59 6.00
C TYR A 30 -0.61 -2.54 6.28
N PHE A 31 -0.20 -3.21 7.36
CA PHE A 31 1.20 -3.40 7.72
C PHE A 31 1.69 -4.77 7.27
N ARG A 32 2.98 -4.84 6.96
CA ARG A 32 3.67 -6.09 6.70
C ARG A 32 3.73 -6.93 7.98
N ARG A 33 3.50 -8.24 7.85
CA ARG A 33 3.64 -9.18 8.97
C ARG A 33 5.10 -9.28 9.38
N ALA A 34 5.36 -9.42 10.69
CA ALA A 34 6.70 -9.67 11.19
C ALA A 34 7.25 -10.98 10.58
N GLY A 35 8.50 -10.97 10.12
CA GLY A 35 9.15 -12.12 9.48
C GLY A 35 8.85 -12.30 7.99
N ASP A 36 8.00 -11.47 7.38
CA ASP A 36 7.81 -11.50 5.92
C ASP A 36 8.96 -10.77 5.21
N LEU A 37 9.97 -11.53 4.80
CA LEU A 37 11.17 -11.05 4.12
C LEU A 37 11.03 -10.97 2.59
N ARG A 38 9.84 -11.25 2.04
CA ARG A 38 9.60 -11.17 0.59
C ARG A 38 9.68 -9.71 0.13
N LYS A 39 9.97 -9.51 -1.15
CA LYS A 39 10.02 -8.18 -1.79
C LYS A 39 8.74 -7.37 -1.54
N ASP A 40 8.88 -6.04 -1.53
CA ASP A 40 7.75 -5.14 -1.31
C ASP A 40 6.66 -5.25 -2.38
N SER A 41 7.08 -5.39 -3.64
CA SER A 41 6.21 -5.71 -4.77
C SER A 41 5.33 -6.93 -4.52
N ILE A 42 5.89 -8.03 -4.00
CA ILE A 42 5.16 -9.28 -3.74
C ILE A 42 4.13 -9.08 -2.63
N TYR A 43 4.53 -8.49 -1.51
CA TYR A 43 3.62 -8.23 -0.38
C TYR A 43 2.48 -7.29 -0.77
N LYS A 44 2.79 -6.13 -1.38
CA LYS A 44 1.78 -5.15 -1.80
C LYS A 44 0.84 -5.72 -2.84
N ARG A 45 1.33 -6.54 -3.79
CA ARG A 45 0.49 -7.29 -4.74
C ARG A 45 -0.53 -8.18 -4.03
N GLU A 46 -0.13 -8.90 -3.00
CA GLU A 46 -1.01 -9.77 -2.22
C GLU A 46 -2.10 -8.97 -1.49
N VAL A 47 -1.75 -7.82 -0.92
CA VAL A 47 -2.73 -6.89 -0.31
C VAL A 47 -3.73 -6.39 -1.36
N VAL A 48 -3.25 -5.90 -2.50
CA VAL A 48 -4.09 -5.37 -3.58
C VAL A 48 -5.04 -6.44 -4.12
N LYS A 49 -4.55 -7.67 -4.35
CA LYS A 49 -5.42 -8.80 -4.76
C LYS A 49 -6.54 -9.05 -3.76
N ARG A 50 -6.27 -8.97 -2.46
CA ARG A 50 -7.29 -9.15 -1.42
C ARG A 50 -8.31 -8.01 -1.43
N LEU A 51 -7.89 -6.76 -1.65
CA LEU A 51 -8.80 -5.62 -1.78
C LEU A 51 -9.72 -5.77 -3.00
N LEU A 52 -9.17 -6.13 -4.16
CA LEU A 52 -9.96 -6.39 -5.36
C LEU A 52 -10.97 -7.52 -5.12
N LYS A 53 -10.57 -8.61 -4.46
CA LYS A 53 -11.48 -9.71 -4.09
C LYS A 53 -12.58 -9.28 -3.11
N ARG A 54 -12.31 -8.30 -2.24
CA ARG A 54 -13.32 -7.69 -1.34
C ARG A 54 -14.29 -6.76 -2.07
N GLY A 55 -14.13 -6.55 -3.38
CA GLY A 55 -15.00 -5.71 -4.19
C GLY A 55 -14.57 -4.26 -4.31
N TYR A 56 -13.37 -3.90 -3.85
CA TYR A 56 -12.86 -2.54 -4.04
C TYR A 56 -12.56 -2.29 -5.53
N ASN A 57 -13.06 -1.17 -6.05
CA ASN A 57 -12.62 -0.60 -7.32
C ASN A 57 -11.46 0.37 -7.06
N ILE A 58 -10.24 -0.04 -7.40
CA ILE A 58 -9.06 0.81 -7.23
C ILE A 58 -8.96 1.76 -8.42
N VAL A 59 -9.23 3.05 -8.17
CA VAL A 59 -9.24 4.10 -9.21
C VAL A 59 -7.93 4.86 -9.31
N GLU A 60 -7.13 4.88 -8.24
CA GLU A 60 -5.88 5.63 -8.18
C GLU A 60 -4.85 4.94 -7.26
N LEU A 61 -3.59 4.91 -7.69
CA LEU A 61 -2.43 4.38 -6.94
C LEU A 61 -1.36 5.47 -6.81
N TRP A 62 -0.94 5.75 -5.59
CA TRP A 62 0.20 6.61 -5.26
C TRP A 62 1.34 5.74 -4.75
N GLU A 63 2.46 5.69 -5.48
CA GLU A 63 3.58 4.79 -5.17
C GLU A 63 4.89 5.36 -5.74
N ASP A 64 5.97 5.29 -4.97
CA ASP A 64 7.31 5.76 -5.34
C ASP A 64 8.12 4.65 -6.06
N SER A 65 7.91 3.39 -5.68
CA SER A 65 8.68 2.27 -6.21
C SER A 65 8.25 1.84 -7.61
N ASN A 66 9.17 2.03 -8.59
CA ASN A 66 9.00 1.52 -9.96
C ASN A 66 8.72 0.01 -10.01
N GLU A 67 9.34 -0.78 -9.11
CA GLU A 67 9.13 -2.24 -9.06
C GLU A 67 7.69 -2.56 -8.64
N VAL A 68 7.18 -1.88 -7.61
CA VAL A 68 5.80 -2.05 -7.13
C VAL A 68 4.81 -1.59 -8.20
N ILE A 69 5.03 -0.43 -8.82
CA ILE A 69 4.18 0.08 -9.91
C ILE A 69 4.08 -0.94 -11.05
N LYS A 70 5.22 -1.48 -11.50
CA LYS A 70 5.27 -2.48 -12.58
C LYS A 70 4.47 -3.72 -12.20
N GLU A 71 4.62 -4.20 -10.98
CA GLU A 71 3.92 -5.38 -10.49
C GLU A 71 2.40 -5.17 -10.41
N LEU A 72 1.97 -4.02 -9.87
CA LEU A 72 0.56 -3.72 -9.63
C LEU A 72 -0.20 -3.33 -10.89
N ARG A 73 0.45 -2.74 -11.90
CA ARG A 73 -0.20 -2.30 -13.16
C ARG A 73 -1.04 -3.40 -13.82
N SER A 74 -0.61 -4.66 -13.72
CA SER A 74 -1.35 -5.82 -14.24
C SER A 74 -2.67 -6.12 -13.51
N LEU A 75 -2.79 -5.73 -12.23
CA LEU A 75 -3.96 -6.00 -11.39
C LEU A 75 -5.00 -4.87 -11.44
N ILE A 76 -4.54 -3.65 -11.73
CA ILE A 76 -5.34 -2.43 -11.71
C ILE A 76 -5.15 -1.66 -13.03
N PRO A 77 -5.46 -2.27 -14.20
CA PRO A 77 -5.13 -1.69 -15.51
C PRO A 77 -5.82 -0.35 -15.79
N ASN A 78 -6.93 -0.07 -15.11
CA ASN A 78 -7.72 1.16 -15.28
C ASN A 78 -7.44 2.21 -14.21
N ALA A 79 -6.59 1.92 -13.22
CA ALA A 79 -6.27 2.88 -12.17
C ALA A 79 -5.31 3.95 -12.71
N LYS A 80 -5.54 5.20 -12.32
CA LYS A 80 -4.55 6.26 -12.47
C LYS A 80 -3.34 5.92 -11.60
N ILE A 81 -2.15 5.95 -12.17
CA ILE A 81 -0.90 5.74 -11.42
C ILE A 81 -0.21 7.09 -11.27
N VAL A 82 -0.06 7.53 -10.02
CA VAL A 82 0.73 8.69 -9.62
C VAL A 82 2.03 8.17 -9.05
N LYS A 83 3.12 8.32 -9.81
CA LYS A 83 4.45 8.07 -9.28
C LYS A 83 4.85 9.25 -8.41
N VAL A 84 5.14 8.98 -7.14
CA VAL A 84 5.61 9.99 -6.20
C VAL A 84 7.14 10.02 -6.26
N GLU A 85 7.72 11.22 -6.28
CA GLU A 85 9.18 11.41 -6.17
C GLU A 85 9.52 11.71 -4.71
N ASP A 86 10.66 11.19 -4.25
CA ASP A 86 11.21 11.44 -2.92
C ASP A 86 11.76 12.87 -2.78
#